data_AF-Q55D67-F1
#
_entry.id   AF-Q55D67-F1
#
_cell.length_a   1.000
_cell.length_b   1.000
_cell.length_c   1.000
_cell.angle_alpha   90.00
_cell.angle_beta   90.00
_cell.angle_gamma   90.00
#
_symmetry.space_group_name_H-M   'P 1'
#
loop_
_entity.id
_entity.type
_entity.pdbx_description
1 polymer ?
#
loop_
_entity_poly.entity_id
_entity_poly.type
_entity_poly.pdbx_seq_one_letter_code
_entity_poly.pdbx_strand_id
1 'polypeptide(L)'
;MADTFQYKSKDGKLIDFDVSRPSCERYGFFAGSRVMTPKGAGTVIGVYENNLWFHIEGDEGASYWDNGKDYESLVFKLSVQLIDDEPIGPTENRYRVKRITYLKKEVSIILQNENGPCPLISIANVLLLSQKIYLDPDIQFVTIKKLGDLIMKHAKSLYKENQDVLEILEDYNKNVLPSLEKGLIVNIYFDSIQGFEKTEPCQIFDYLNIKLVHGWIVDPNQKEVKQLIGHLNYNDLVPKIVTFDQSFPNAKPELQQKINDFANSNQLTDYGLSLIQEHLKEDELCVFFRNNHFATMTKHDGYLHILVSDVGYERENNIIWDRIMSKEGESIFLSGDFRSRKDELIIEVVNTLKLFGFKDNEVDEAKSYIQTIDKMDVDLVDEATKFLQSRGYTL
;
A
#
# COMPACT_ATOMS: atom_id res chain seq x y z
N MET A 1 37.60 15.89 26.72
CA MET A 1 38.16 14.55 26.44
C MET A 1 37.85 14.28 24.99
N ALA A 2 38.82 13.89 24.16
CA ALA A 2 38.50 13.49 22.80
C ALA A 2 37.61 12.23 22.90
N ASP A 3 36.50 12.19 22.18
CA ASP A 3 35.71 10.97 22.07
C ASP A 3 36.57 10.00 21.27
N THR A 4 37.19 9.05 21.95
CA THR A 4 38.06 8.05 21.33
C THR A 4 37.41 6.69 21.33
N PHE A 5 37.53 5.97 20.22
CA PHE A 5 37.08 4.59 20.08
C PHE A 5 38.29 3.70 19.77
N GLN A 6 38.58 2.74 20.65
CA GLN A 6 39.69 1.83 20.45
C GLN A 6 39.30 0.70 19.49
N TYR A 7 40.07 0.53 18.42
CA TYR A 7 39.79 -0.49 17.42
C TYR A 7 41.07 -1.06 16.80
N LYS A 8 40.99 -2.29 16.27
CA LYS A 8 42.15 -3.01 15.71
C LYS A 8 42.40 -2.57 14.26
N SER A 9 43.63 -2.23 13.92
CA SER A 9 44.06 -2.02 12.52
C SER A 9 44.24 -3.34 11.78
N LYS A 10 44.31 -3.30 10.44
CA LYS A 10 44.52 -4.49 9.60
C LYS A 10 45.78 -5.29 9.97
N ASP A 11 46.81 -4.63 10.51
CA ASP A 11 48.07 -5.27 10.97
C ASP A 11 48.00 -5.78 12.43
N GLY A 12 46.87 -5.64 13.10
CA GLY A 12 46.65 -6.16 14.45
C GLY A 12 47.01 -5.24 15.60
N LYS A 13 47.32 -3.97 15.34
CA LYS A 13 47.57 -2.98 16.40
C LYS A 13 46.25 -2.39 16.91
N LEU A 14 46.09 -2.26 18.22
CA LEU A 14 45.01 -1.47 18.81
C LEU A 14 45.35 0.01 18.71
N ILE A 15 44.43 0.79 18.15
CA ILE A 15 44.57 2.23 17.92
C ILE A 15 43.36 2.93 18.55
N ASP A 16 43.59 4.05 19.22
CA ASP A 16 42.53 4.91 19.74
C ASP A 16 42.15 5.95 18.66
N PHE A 17 41.03 5.72 17.97
CA PHE A 17 40.55 6.60 16.90
C PHE A 17 39.77 7.77 17.47
N ASP A 18 40.00 8.98 16.98
CA ASP A 18 39.15 10.13 17.26
C ASP A 18 37.83 9.99 16.48
N VAL A 19 36.73 9.84 17.22
CA VAL A 19 35.37 9.71 16.66
C VAL A 19 34.56 10.98 16.84
N SER A 20 35.18 12.07 17.30
CA SER A 20 34.50 13.35 17.46
C SER A 20 34.06 13.91 16.11
N ARG A 21 32.88 14.52 16.08
CA ARG A 21 32.34 15.17 14.87
C ARG A 21 33.34 16.15 14.22
N PRO A 22 34.03 17.04 14.97
CA PRO A 22 35.01 17.96 14.37
C PRO A 22 36.16 17.27 13.63
N SER A 23 36.57 16.09 14.10
CA SER A 23 37.64 15.31 13.46
C SER A 23 37.17 14.68 12.14
N CYS A 24 35.96 14.12 12.14
CA CYS A 24 35.36 13.46 10.97
C CYS A 24 34.86 14.45 9.89
N GLU A 25 34.50 15.67 10.26
CA GLU A 25 33.80 16.64 9.39
C GLU A 25 34.53 16.90 8.06
N ARG A 26 35.87 17.01 8.08
CA ARG A 26 36.70 17.20 6.87
C ARG A 26 36.48 16.13 5.80
N TYR A 27 36.09 14.92 6.20
CA TYR A 27 35.92 13.78 5.31
C TYR A 27 34.47 13.60 4.85
N GLY A 28 33.50 14.24 5.52
CA GLY A 28 32.08 14.12 5.25
C GLY A 28 31.45 12.75 5.59
N PHE A 29 32.17 11.88 6.30
CA PHE A 29 31.67 10.60 6.82
C PHE A 29 32.00 10.49 8.31
N PHE A 30 31.04 10.03 9.11
CA PHE A 30 31.15 10.00 10.57
C PHE A 30 31.37 8.57 11.08
N ALA A 31 32.08 8.42 12.20
CA ALA A 31 32.25 7.11 12.85
C ALA A 31 30.90 6.40 13.05
N GLY A 32 30.86 5.11 12.70
CA GLY A 32 29.65 4.29 12.68
C GLY A 32 28.88 4.30 11.34
N SER A 33 29.15 5.24 10.44
CA SER A 33 28.46 5.30 9.14
C SER A 33 28.78 4.05 8.31
N ARG A 34 27.74 3.46 7.72
CA ARG A 34 27.88 2.41 6.72
C ARG A 34 28.22 3.05 5.38
N VAL A 35 29.18 2.47 4.66
CA VAL A 35 29.64 2.99 3.37
C VAL A 35 29.92 1.88 2.37
N MET A 36 29.68 2.16 1.10
CA MET A 36 30.16 1.39 -0.03
C MET A 36 31.48 2.01 -0.49
N THR A 37 32.53 1.21 -0.60
CA THR A 37 33.87 1.63 -1.02
C THR A 37 34.33 0.83 -2.24
N PRO A 38 35.44 1.19 -2.91
CA PRO A 38 35.99 0.41 -4.02
C PRO A 38 36.35 -1.04 -3.67
N LYS A 39 36.56 -1.33 -2.38
CA LYS A 39 36.88 -2.67 -1.88
C LYS A 39 35.66 -3.42 -1.33
N GLY A 40 34.48 -2.81 -1.36
CA GLY A 40 33.24 -3.38 -0.83
C GLY A 40 32.60 -2.52 0.27
N ALA A 41 31.56 -3.07 0.88
CA ALA A 41 30.87 -2.44 2.00
C ALA A 41 31.77 -2.40 3.25
N GLY A 42 31.58 -1.37 4.07
CA GLY A 42 32.33 -1.21 5.30
C GLY A 42 31.70 -0.20 6.24
N THR A 43 32.35 -0.03 7.38
CA THR A 43 31.94 0.89 8.43
C THR A 43 33.07 1.88 8.70
N VAL A 44 32.74 3.17 8.82
CA VAL A 44 33.68 4.21 9.22
C VAL A 44 34.03 4.02 10.69
N ILE A 45 35.32 3.91 11.01
CA ILE A 45 35.80 3.66 12.38
C ILE A 45 36.11 4.98 13.11
N GLY A 46 36.75 5.92 12.44
CA GLY A 46 37.17 7.21 13.03
C GLY A 46 38.44 7.75 12.39
N VAL A 47 39.04 8.78 12.99
CA VAL A 47 40.22 9.46 12.46
C VAL A 47 41.45 9.13 13.30
N TYR A 48 42.55 8.78 12.64
CA TYR A 48 43.86 8.60 13.27
C TYR A 48 44.95 9.01 12.29
N GLU A 49 45.96 9.75 12.77
CA GLU A 49 47.06 10.32 11.96
C GLU A 49 46.58 11.11 10.72
N ASN A 50 45.52 11.92 10.86
CA ASN A 50 44.91 12.71 9.78
C ASN A 50 44.40 11.86 8.59
N ASN A 51 43.93 10.64 8.85
CA ASN A 51 43.24 9.79 7.88
C ASN A 51 41.91 9.31 8.45
N LEU A 52 40.89 9.17 7.59
CA LEU A 52 39.64 8.49 7.93
C LEU A 52 39.80 6.99 7.71
N TRP A 53 39.56 6.21 8.76
CA TRP A 53 39.72 4.76 8.74
C TRP A 53 38.38 4.05 8.59
N PHE A 54 38.40 2.95 7.86
CA PHE A 54 37.26 2.11 7.53
C PHE A 54 37.59 0.66 7.89
N HIS A 55 36.63 -0.08 8.44
CA HIS A 55 36.66 -1.53 8.45
C HIS A 55 35.84 -2.02 7.26
N ILE A 56 36.51 -2.55 6.24
CA ILE A 56 35.86 -3.17 5.09
C ILE A 56 35.50 -4.60 5.45
N GLU A 57 34.30 -5.04 5.09
CA GLU A 57 33.83 -6.38 5.40
C GLU A 57 34.77 -7.45 4.84
N GLY A 58 35.20 -8.37 5.71
CA GLY A 58 36.15 -9.44 5.37
C GLY A 58 37.63 -9.10 5.63
N ASP A 59 37.94 -7.86 6.01
CA ASP A 59 39.30 -7.50 6.45
C ASP A 59 39.52 -7.80 7.95
N GLU A 60 40.78 -8.06 8.32
CA GLU A 60 41.19 -8.37 9.71
C GLU A 60 41.13 -7.19 10.70
N GLY A 61 40.87 -5.99 10.18
CA GLY A 61 40.85 -4.74 10.94
C GLY A 61 40.77 -3.51 10.05
N ALA A 62 40.74 -2.34 10.68
CA ALA A 62 40.58 -1.07 9.98
C ALA A 62 41.79 -0.72 9.10
N SER A 63 41.54 -0.06 7.97
CA SER A 63 42.56 0.55 7.10
C SER A 63 42.02 1.85 6.49
N TYR A 64 42.84 2.56 5.73
CA TYR A 64 42.45 3.81 5.07
C TYR A 64 43.09 3.92 3.68
N TRP A 65 42.65 4.90 2.89
CA TRP A 65 43.25 5.24 1.60
C TRP A 65 44.12 6.47 1.73
N ASP A 66 45.42 6.37 1.37
CA ASP A 66 46.36 7.50 1.43
C ASP A 66 45.91 8.71 0.58
N ASN A 67 45.14 8.47 -0.49
CA ASN A 67 44.59 9.52 -1.35
C ASN A 67 43.20 10.03 -0.91
N GLY A 68 42.61 9.50 0.18
CA GLY A 68 41.32 9.93 0.75
C GLY A 68 41.48 10.97 1.87
N LYS A 69 42.02 12.14 1.54
CA LYS A 69 42.40 13.18 2.52
C LYS A 69 41.27 14.16 2.88
N ASP A 70 40.14 14.09 2.19
CA ASP A 70 38.98 14.98 2.34
C ASP A 70 37.75 14.35 1.68
N TYR A 71 36.59 14.99 1.87
CA TYR A 71 35.33 14.57 1.26
C TYR A 71 35.41 14.42 -0.26
N GLU A 72 36.02 15.38 -0.96
CA GLU A 72 36.08 15.39 -2.44
C GLU A 72 36.87 14.17 -2.96
N SER A 73 38.01 13.87 -2.35
CA SER A 73 38.80 12.69 -2.71
C SER A 73 38.10 11.37 -2.38
N LEU A 74 37.39 11.28 -1.26
CA LEU A 74 36.63 10.08 -0.91
C LEU A 74 35.47 9.82 -1.87
N VAL A 75 34.66 10.83 -2.18
CA VAL A 75 33.46 10.67 -3.01
C VAL A 75 33.80 10.59 -4.50
N PHE A 76 34.61 11.52 -5.02
CA PHE A 76 34.79 11.64 -6.47
C PHE A 76 35.98 10.88 -7.03
N LYS A 77 37.03 10.64 -6.23
CA LYS A 77 38.21 9.86 -6.68
C LYS A 77 38.14 8.40 -6.24
N LEU A 78 37.63 8.18 -5.04
CA LEU A 78 37.52 6.84 -4.46
C LEU A 78 36.09 6.30 -4.52
N SER A 79 35.11 7.02 -5.05
CA SER A 79 33.73 6.52 -5.19
C SER A 79 33.13 5.97 -3.89
N VAL A 80 33.51 6.53 -2.74
CA VAL A 80 32.94 6.16 -1.43
C VAL A 80 31.54 6.76 -1.33
N GLN A 81 30.56 5.93 -1.00
CA GLN A 81 29.16 6.32 -0.85
C GLN A 81 28.64 5.88 0.51
N LEU A 82 27.73 6.64 1.13
CA LEU A 82 27.00 6.12 2.29
C LEU A 82 26.11 4.97 1.85
N ILE A 83 26.04 3.92 2.67
CA ILE A 83 24.97 2.93 2.60
C ILE A 83 23.91 3.49 3.54
N ASP A 84 22.82 3.97 2.97
CA ASP A 84 21.75 4.65 3.71
C ASP A 84 21.01 3.69 4.66
N ASP A 85 21.53 3.52 5.87
CA ASP A 85 20.66 3.39 7.04
C ASP A 85 20.11 4.80 7.32
N GLU A 86 18.85 5.05 6.94
CA GLU A 86 18.07 6.31 7.02
C GLU A 86 18.59 7.54 6.22
N PRO A 87 18.15 7.76 4.96
CA PRO A 87 18.58 8.95 4.21
C PRO A 87 17.74 10.19 4.56
N ILE A 88 18.36 11.27 5.05
CA ILE A 88 17.71 12.61 5.15
C ILE A 88 17.68 13.23 3.74
N GLY A 89 16.69 12.89 2.94
CA GLY A 89 16.24 13.68 1.79
C GLY A 89 14.92 14.38 2.15
N PRO A 90 14.50 15.43 1.41
CA PRO A 90 13.20 16.05 1.68
C PRO A 90 12.14 14.96 1.69
N THR A 91 11.38 14.92 2.79
CA THR A 91 10.34 13.93 3.06
C THR A 91 9.27 13.86 1.95
N GLU A 92 9.21 14.88 1.09
CA GLU A 92 8.20 15.14 0.06
C GLU A 92 8.09 14.10 -1.06
N ASN A 93 8.80 12.97 -1.03
CA ASN A 93 8.67 11.91 -2.05
C ASN A 93 8.89 10.49 -1.52
N ARG A 94 8.64 10.28 -0.22
CA ARG A 94 8.75 8.98 0.43
C ARG A 94 7.46 8.57 1.11
N TYR A 95 7.14 7.30 0.96
CA TYR A 95 5.92 6.69 1.46
C TYR A 95 6.27 5.64 2.49
N ARG A 96 5.52 5.63 3.58
CA ARG A 96 5.72 4.66 4.66
C ARG A 96 5.35 3.27 4.19
N VAL A 97 6.10 2.30 4.66
CA VAL A 97 5.90 0.88 4.40
C VAL A 97 5.41 0.24 5.69
N LYS A 98 4.25 -0.43 5.63
CA LYS A 98 3.67 -1.18 6.74
C LYS A 98 3.78 -2.66 6.45
N ARG A 99 4.29 -3.42 7.42
CA ARG A 99 4.26 -4.89 7.40
C ARG A 99 2.91 -5.36 7.91
N ILE A 100 2.27 -6.26 7.17
CA ILE A 100 0.96 -6.81 7.49
C ILE A 100 0.95 -8.32 7.30
N THR A 101 0.10 -9.01 8.05
CA THR A 101 -0.28 -10.38 7.78
C THR A 101 -1.51 -10.37 6.87
N TYR A 102 -1.38 -10.85 5.64
CA TYR A 102 -2.48 -11.01 4.67
C TYR A 102 -2.60 -12.48 4.25
N LEU A 103 -3.76 -13.09 4.48
CA LEU A 103 -3.98 -14.53 4.24
C LEU A 103 -2.84 -15.39 4.83
N LYS A 104 -2.51 -15.14 6.11
CA LYS A 104 -1.41 -15.79 6.85
C LYS A 104 0.00 -15.60 6.28
N LYS A 105 0.20 -14.63 5.38
CA LYS A 105 1.51 -14.31 4.80
C LYS A 105 1.94 -12.92 5.20
N GLU A 106 3.22 -12.79 5.54
CA GLU A 106 3.83 -11.52 5.88
C GLU A 106 4.22 -10.75 4.61
N VAL A 107 3.51 -9.67 4.32
CA VAL A 107 3.73 -8.82 3.15
C VAL A 107 3.89 -7.35 3.55
N SER A 108 4.48 -6.56 2.67
CA SER A 108 4.56 -5.11 2.84
C SER A 108 3.43 -4.45 2.06
N ILE A 109 2.85 -3.39 2.60
CA ILE A 109 2.00 -2.45 1.86
C ILE A 109 2.57 -1.04 1.98
N ILE A 110 2.22 -0.21 1.01
CA ILE A 110 2.56 1.20 0.96
C ILE A 110 1.39 1.99 1.52
N LEU A 111 1.70 2.84 2.49
CA LEU A 111 0.75 3.79 3.06
C LEU A 111 0.78 5.11 2.29
N GLN A 112 -0.35 5.80 2.28
CA GLN A 112 -0.56 7.08 1.63
C GLN A 112 -1.01 8.15 2.63
N ASN A 113 -0.50 9.36 2.46
CA ASN A 113 -0.85 10.57 3.23
C ASN A 113 -0.97 11.83 2.34
N GLU A 114 -0.67 11.71 1.05
CA GLU A 114 -0.63 12.82 0.09
C GLU A 114 -1.60 12.59 -1.08
N ASN A 115 -2.23 13.67 -1.54
CA ASN A 115 -3.08 13.65 -2.74
C ASN A 115 -2.20 13.58 -3.99
N GLY A 116 -2.44 12.62 -4.88
CA GLY A 116 -1.67 12.47 -6.13
C GLY A 116 -1.25 11.04 -6.42
N PRO A 117 -0.21 10.48 -5.77
CA PRO A 117 0.45 9.22 -6.11
C PRO A 117 -0.41 7.96 -5.93
N CYS A 118 -1.66 8.10 -5.49
CA CYS A 118 -2.57 6.98 -5.24
C CYS A 118 -2.71 5.97 -6.40
N PRO A 119 -2.60 6.32 -7.72
CA PRO A 119 -2.56 5.31 -8.78
C PRO A 119 -1.34 4.38 -8.64
N LEU A 120 -0.14 4.93 -8.45
CA LEU A 120 1.08 4.13 -8.31
C LEU A 120 1.07 3.32 -7.01
N ILE A 121 0.59 3.91 -5.91
CA ILE A 121 0.47 3.24 -4.61
C ILE A 121 -0.53 2.09 -4.69
N SER A 122 -1.72 2.30 -5.26
CA SER A 122 -2.74 1.26 -5.40
C SER A 122 -2.28 0.11 -6.31
N ILE A 123 -1.59 0.42 -7.42
CA ILE A 123 -0.92 -0.58 -8.26
C ILE A 123 0.14 -1.35 -7.48
N ALA A 124 1.04 -0.65 -6.78
CA ALA A 124 2.09 -1.28 -6.00
C ALA A 124 1.52 -2.23 -4.95
N ASN A 125 0.47 -1.81 -4.24
CA ASN A 125 -0.21 -2.62 -3.23
C ASN A 125 -0.89 -3.86 -3.84
N VAL A 126 -1.54 -3.75 -5.01
CA VAL A 126 -2.04 -4.94 -5.74
C VAL A 126 -0.89 -5.92 -5.99
N LEU A 127 0.25 -5.44 -6.49
CA LEU A 127 1.40 -6.28 -6.81
C LEU A 127 2.09 -6.86 -5.57
N LEU A 128 2.19 -6.10 -4.47
CA LEU A 128 2.77 -6.54 -3.20
C LEU A 128 1.90 -7.62 -2.52
N LEU A 129 0.59 -7.38 -2.42
CA LEU A 129 -0.37 -8.35 -1.88
C LEU A 129 -0.43 -9.63 -2.74
N SER A 130 -0.28 -9.48 -4.06
CA SER A 130 -0.14 -10.60 -5.00
C SER A 130 1.24 -11.27 -4.97
N GLN A 131 2.19 -10.75 -4.19
CA GLN A 131 3.59 -11.21 -4.14
C GLN A 131 4.26 -11.24 -5.52
N LYS A 132 3.91 -10.28 -6.39
CA LYS A 132 4.50 -10.08 -7.72
C LYS A 132 5.70 -9.14 -7.68
N ILE A 133 5.75 -8.25 -6.70
CA ILE A 133 6.90 -7.42 -6.35
C ILE A 133 7.17 -7.55 -4.85
N TYR A 134 8.38 -7.20 -4.44
CA TYR A 134 8.85 -7.36 -3.07
C TYR A 134 9.64 -6.14 -2.63
N LEU A 135 9.51 -5.81 -1.37
CA LEU A 135 10.32 -4.84 -0.66
C LEU A 135 11.09 -5.58 0.44
N ASP A 136 12.25 -5.05 0.79
CA ASP A 136 13.01 -5.56 1.93
C ASP A 136 12.12 -5.52 3.20
N PRO A 137 12.04 -6.60 3.99
CA PRO A 137 11.25 -6.62 5.23
C PRO A 137 11.57 -5.49 6.21
N ASP A 138 12.81 -5.00 6.24
CA ASP A 138 13.27 -3.99 7.19
C ASP A 138 13.06 -2.56 6.69
N ILE A 139 12.59 -2.38 5.45
CA ILE A 139 12.37 -1.05 4.88
C ILE A 139 11.13 -0.38 5.50
N GLN A 140 11.32 0.82 6.05
CA GLN A 140 10.23 1.62 6.62
C GLN A 140 9.68 2.66 5.63
N PHE A 141 10.46 3.02 4.60
CA PHE A 141 10.11 4.04 3.62
C PHE A 141 10.53 3.63 2.21
N VAL A 142 9.71 3.95 1.23
CA VAL A 142 10.01 3.74 -0.19
C VAL A 142 9.82 5.04 -0.96
N THR A 143 10.69 5.31 -1.93
CA THR A 143 10.52 6.47 -2.82
C THR A 143 9.53 6.17 -3.94
N ILE A 144 8.84 7.19 -4.46
CA ILE A 144 7.97 7.02 -5.63
C ILE A 144 8.72 6.46 -6.83
N LYS A 145 9.96 6.93 -7.05
CA LYS A 145 10.85 6.43 -8.09
C LYS A 145 11.11 4.92 -7.93
N LYS A 146 11.40 4.46 -6.71
CA LYS A 146 11.64 3.04 -6.44
C LYS A 146 10.40 2.20 -6.69
N LEU A 147 9.21 2.69 -6.33
CA LEU A 147 7.94 2.03 -6.65
C LEU A 147 7.74 1.93 -8.16
N GLY A 148 7.94 3.03 -8.88
CA GLY A 148 7.90 3.05 -10.34
C GLY A 148 8.85 2.05 -10.99
N ASP A 149 10.11 2.01 -10.53
CA ASP A 149 11.13 1.07 -11.02
C ASP A 149 10.70 -0.40 -10.79
N LEU A 150 10.08 -0.72 -9.64
CA LEU A 150 9.57 -2.07 -9.34
C LEU A 150 8.37 -2.44 -10.21
N ILE A 151 7.42 -1.52 -10.39
CA ILE A 151 6.23 -1.70 -11.24
C ILE A 151 6.67 -1.96 -12.69
N MET A 152 7.56 -1.13 -13.23
CA MET A 152 8.01 -1.26 -14.62
C MET A 152 8.88 -2.51 -14.82
N LYS A 153 9.70 -2.89 -13.84
CA LYS A 153 10.40 -4.17 -13.87
C LYS A 153 9.43 -5.35 -13.96
N HIS A 154 8.32 -5.31 -13.20
CA HIS A 154 7.29 -6.34 -13.28
C HIS A 154 6.58 -6.34 -14.63
N ALA A 155 6.15 -5.18 -15.14
CA ALA A 155 5.51 -5.06 -16.46
C ALA A 155 6.40 -5.65 -17.57
N LYS A 156 7.68 -5.28 -17.62
CA LYS A 156 8.64 -5.82 -18.61
C LYS A 156 8.80 -7.34 -18.48
N SER A 157 8.75 -7.89 -17.27
CA SER A 157 8.81 -9.33 -17.05
C SER A 157 7.61 -10.08 -17.65
N LEU A 158 6.43 -9.47 -17.74
CA LEU A 158 5.23 -10.10 -18.33
C LEU A 158 5.35 -10.24 -19.86
N TYR A 159 6.10 -9.35 -20.50
CA TYR A 159 6.25 -9.27 -21.96
C TYR A 159 7.68 -9.53 -22.44
N LYS A 160 8.48 -10.29 -21.67
CA LYS A 160 9.89 -10.58 -21.97
C LYS A 160 10.16 -11.14 -23.38
N GLU A 161 9.17 -11.81 -23.99
CA GLU A 161 9.27 -12.40 -25.34
C GLU A 161 8.66 -11.49 -26.44
N ASN A 162 8.14 -10.32 -26.09
CA ASN A 162 7.49 -9.39 -27.02
C ASN A 162 8.24 -8.06 -27.07
N GLN A 163 9.20 -7.97 -27.99
CA GLN A 163 10.09 -6.82 -28.13
C GLN A 163 9.36 -5.51 -28.42
N ASP A 164 8.30 -5.56 -29.24
CA ASP A 164 7.51 -4.37 -29.58
C ASP A 164 6.86 -3.76 -28.32
N VAL A 165 6.35 -4.61 -27.42
CA VAL A 165 5.78 -4.16 -26.14
C VAL A 165 6.87 -3.66 -25.18
N LEU A 166 8.06 -4.28 -25.19
CA LEU A 166 9.17 -3.82 -24.35
C LEU A 166 9.64 -2.41 -24.73
N GLU A 167 9.66 -2.06 -26.01
CA GLU A 167 9.99 -0.71 -26.49
C GLU A 167 8.93 0.31 -26.04
N ILE A 168 7.65 -0.05 -26.14
CA ILE A 168 6.54 0.79 -25.62
C ILE A 168 6.67 0.99 -24.11
N LEU A 169 6.99 -0.06 -23.34
CA LEU A 169 7.17 0.04 -21.89
C LEU A 169 8.39 0.89 -21.50
N GLU A 170 9.45 0.91 -22.31
CA GLU A 170 10.60 1.79 -22.08
C GLU A 170 10.22 3.25 -22.28
N ASP A 171 9.50 3.56 -23.36
CA ASP A 171 9.00 4.91 -23.62
C ASP A 171 8.01 5.36 -22.54
N TYR A 172 7.08 4.49 -22.17
CA TYR A 172 6.12 4.70 -21.08
C TYR A 172 6.83 5.04 -19.76
N ASN A 173 7.84 4.25 -19.38
CA ASN A 173 8.62 4.46 -18.15
C ASN A 173 9.27 5.85 -18.13
N LYS A 174 9.78 6.31 -19.28
CA LYS A 174 10.50 7.56 -19.39
C LYS A 174 9.58 8.79 -19.47
N ASN A 175 8.49 8.70 -20.22
CA ASN A 175 7.69 9.85 -20.60
C ASN A 175 6.34 9.93 -19.88
N VAL A 176 5.77 8.79 -19.47
CA VAL A 176 4.39 8.71 -18.97
C VAL A 176 4.35 8.41 -17.48
N LEU A 177 5.12 7.42 -17.00
CA LEU A 177 5.15 7.02 -15.59
C LEU A 177 5.39 8.20 -14.62
N PRO A 178 6.30 9.17 -14.90
CA PRO A 178 6.49 10.33 -14.03
C PRO A 178 5.24 11.21 -13.88
N SER A 179 4.32 11.19 -14.85
CA SER A 179 3.05 11.93 -14.73
C SER A 179 2.14 11.36 -13.64
N LEU A 180 2.20 10.04 -13.40
CA LEU A 180 1.40 9.35 -12.38
C LEU A 180 1.82 9.69 -10.95
N GLU A 181 3.03 10.23 -10.75
CA GLU A 181 3.49 10.74 -9.45
C GLU A 181 2.62 11.91 -8.98
N LYS A 182 2.09 12.70 -9.93
CA LYS A 182 1.20 13.85 -9.66
C LYS A 182 -0.28 13.44 -9.61
N GLY A 183 -0.57 12.17 -9.90
CA GLY A 183 -1.91 11.61 -10.01
C GLY A 183 -2.34 11.31 -11.43
N LEU A 184 -3.59 10.86 -11.54
CA LEU A 184 -4.18 10.39 -12.79
C LEU A 184 -5.60 10.92 -12.89
N ILE A 185 -5.84 11.73 -13.91
CA ILE A 185 -7.19 12.20 -14.24
C ILE A 185 -7.81 11.18 -15.18
N VAL A 186 -9.00 10.70 -14.82
CA VAL A 186 -9.78 9.76 -15.63
C VAL A 186 -11.15 10.35 -15.95
N ASN A 187 -11.67 9.96 -17.11
CA ASN A 187 -13.04 10.21 -17.51
C ASN A 187 -13.74 8.85 -17.64
N ILE A 188 -14.88 8.70 -17.00
CA ILE A 188 -15.55 7.40 -16.86
C ILE A 188 -16.85 7.37 -17.66
N TYR A 189 -17.20 6.20 -18.19
CA TYR A 189 -18.45 5.87 -18.85
C TYR A 189 -19.40 5.19 -17.88
N PHE A 190 -20.69 5.49 -17.98
CA PHE A 190 -21.68 5.05 -16.98
C PHE A 190 -22.34 3.70 -17.27
N ASP A 191 -21.83 2.91 -18.21
CA ASP A 191 -22.39 1.63 -18.66
C ASP A 191 -21.55 0.40 -18.32
N SER A 192 -20.31 0.56 -17.85
CA SER A 192 -19.39 -0.53 -17.57
C SER A 192 -18.54 -0.23 -16.33
N ILE A 193 -18.33 -1.22 -15.46
CA ILE A 193 -17.44 -1.06 -14.30
C ILE A 193 -15.98 -0.81 -14.69
N GLN A 194 -15.57 -1.14 -15.92
CA GLN A 194 -14.25 -0.84 -16.49
C GLN A 194 -14.35 0.26 -17.56
N GLY A 195 -15.42 1.06 -17.52
CA GLY A 195 -15.71 2.12 -18.48
C GLY A 195 -14.81 3.33 -18.25
N PHE A 196 -13.55 3.27 -18.66
CA PHE A 196 -12.63 4.40 -18.62
C PHE A 196 -12.29 4.86 -20.03
N GLU A 197 -12.23 6.17 -20.25
CA GLU A 197 -11.65 6.73 -21.46
C GLU A 197 -10.19 6.29 -21.59
N LYS A 198 -9.86 5.73 -22.77
CA LYS A 198 -8.52 5.24 -23.04
C LYS A 198 -7.56 6.41 -23.20
N THR A 199 -6.75 6.63 -22.17
CA THR A 199 -5.65 7.58 -22.18
C THR A 199 -4.33 6.83 -22.01
N GLU A 200 -3.25 7.40 -22.52
CA GLU A 200 -1.92 6.79 -22.42
C GLU A 200 -1.54 6.46 -20.97
N PRO A 201 -1.67 7.36 -19.97
CA PRO A 201 -1.36 7.01 -18.57
C PRO A 201 -2.23 5.91 -17.95
N CYS A 202 -3.43 5.64 -18.48
CA CYS A 202 -4.27 4.54 -18.02
C CYS A 202 -3.80 3.17 -18.53
N GLN A 203 -2.98 3.10 -19.58
CA GLN A 203 -2.54 1.83 -20.16
C GLN A 203 -1.68 0.99 -19.20
N ILE A 204 -1.11 1.61 -18.16
CA ILE A 204 -0.38 0.88 -17.12
C ILE A 204 -1.19 -0.26 -16.49
N PHE A 205 -2.51 -0.09 -16.34
CA PHE A 205 -3.39 -1.13 -15.81
C PHE A 205 -3.44 -2.35 -16.75
N ASP A 206 -3.52 -2.11 -18.06
CA ASP A 206 -3.50 -3.15 -19.09
C ASP A 206 -2.12 -3.86 -19.13
N TYR A 207 -1.02 -3.10 -19.11
CA TYR A 207 0.35 -3.64 -19.10
C TYR A 207 0.65 -4.47 -17.84
N LEU A 208 -0.10 -4.29 -16.75
CA LEU A 208 0.09 -5.06 -15.52
C LEU A 208 -0.95 -6.18 -15.36
N ASN A 209 -1.91 -6.29 -16.28
CA ASN A 209 -3.10 -7.14 -16.13
C ASN A 209 -3.82 -6.89 -14.79
N ILE A 210 -4.00 -5.61 -14.43
CA ILE A 210 -4.72 -5.17 -13.23
C ILE A 210 -6.03 -4.53 -13.69
N LYS A 211 -7.17 -5.03 -13.21
CA LYS A 211 -8.45 -4.38 -13.48
C LYS A 211 -8.50 -3.03 -12.79
N LEU A 212 -8.84 -1.97 -13.53
CA LEU A 212 -9.28 -0.69 -12.98
C LEU A 212 -10.81 -0.68 -13.01
N VAL A 213 -11.46 -0.50 -11.86
CA VAL A 213 -12.93 -0.58 -11.74
C VAL A 213 -13.53 0.66 -11.06
N HIS A 214 -14.77 1.03 -11.41
CA HIS A 214 -15.59 2.03 -10.71
C HIS A 214 -17.05 1.57 -10.59
N GLY A 215 -17.80 2.16 -9.65
CA GLY A 215 -19.19 1.79 -9.37
C GLY A 215 -20.24 2.85 -9.75
N TRP A 216 -19.84 3.88 -10.50
CA TRP A 216 -20.74 4.94 -10.95
C TRP A 216 -21.51 4.52 -12.22
N ILE A 217 -22.44 3.58 -12.08
CA ILE A 217 -23.12 2.93 -13.21
C ILE A 217 -24.61 3.24 -13.16
N VAL A 218 -25.21 3.56 -14.32
CA VAL A 218 -26.65 3.77 -14.40
C VAL A 218 -27.39 2.44 -14.24
N ASP A 219 -28.32 2.38 -13.29
CA ASP A 219 -29.18 1.22 -13.08
C ASP A 219 -30.08 0.99 -14.32
N PRO A 220 -30.04 -0.21 -14.95
CA PRO A 220 -30.86 -0.54 -16.10
C PRO A 220 -32.37 -0.50 -15.85
N ASN A 221 -32.81 -0.58 -14.59
CA ASN A 221 -34.22 -0.39 -14.23
C ASN A 221 -34.68 1.05 -14.46
N GLN A 222 -33.77 2.01 -14.44
CA GLN A 222 -34.02 3.41 -14.80
C GLN A 222 -33.93 3.61 -16.32
N LYS A 223 -34.84 2.98 -17.06
CA LYS A 223 -34.80 2.89 -18.54
C LYS A 223 -34.61 4.24 -19.24
N GLU A 224 -35.37 5.27 -18.85
CA GLU A 224 -35.27 6.61 -19.45
C GLU A 224 -33.91 7.27 -19.16
N VAL A 225 -33.37 7.12 -17.93
CA VAL A 225 -32.05 7.65 -17.56
C VAL A 225 -30.96 6.94 -18.35
N LYS A 226 -30.98 5.60 -18.37
CA LYS A 226 -30.02 4.78 -19.13
C LYS A 226 -30.04 5.13 -20.62
N GLN A 227 -31.21 5.33 -21.20
CA GLN A 227 -31.35 5.70 -22.61
C GLN A 227 -30.66 7.03 -22.92
N LEU A 228 -30.82 8.05 -22.07
CA LEU A 228 -30.28 9.38 -22.31
C LEU A 228 -28.78 9.48 -22.01
N ILE A 229 -28.33 8.89 -20.90
CA ILE A 229 -26.98 9.16 -20.38
C ILE A 229 -26.10 7.92 -20.22
N GLY A 230 -26.62 6.70 -20.39
CA GLY A 230 -25.87 5.49 -20.09
C GLY A 230 -24.60 5.32 -20.92
N HIS A 231 -24.61 5.78 -22.17
CA HIS A 231 -23.47 5.72 -23.10
C HIS A 231 -22.53 6.93 -23.02
N LEU A 232 -22.86 7.92 -22.18
CA LEU A 232 -22.06 9.13 -22.02
C LEU A 232 -20.93 8.87 -21.01
N ASN A 233 -19.88 9.66 -21.13
CA ASN A 233 -18.91 9.82 -20.04
C ASN A 233 -19.22 11.07 -19.19
N TYR A 234 -18.49 11.24 -18.10
CA TYR A 234 -18.66 12.39 -17.20
C TYR A 234 -18.52 13.73 -17.91
N ASN A 235 -17.49 13.90 -18.73
CA ASN A 235 -17.25 15.15 -19.46
C ASN A 235 -18.34 15.46 -20.50
N ASP A 236 -19.01 14.44 -21.05
CA ASP A 236 -20.17 14.62 -21.93
C ASP A 236 -21.42 15.02 -21.15
N LEU A 237 -21.62 14.44 -19.94
CA LEU A 237 -22.81 14.62 -19.14
C LEU A 237 -22.89 15.99 -18.47
N VAL A 238 -21.79 16.47 -17.89
CA VAL A 238 -21.79 17.71 -17.09
C VAL A 238 -22.32 18.92 -17.87
N PRO A 239 -21.85 19.23 -19.10
CA PRO A 239 -22.39 20.35 -19.87
C PRO A 239 -23.87 20.16 -20.22
N LYS A 240 -24.31 18.92 -20.47
CA LYS A 240 -25.69 18.59 -20.82
C LYS A 240 -26.66 18.80 -19.65
N ILE A 241 -26.20 18.60 -18.41
CA ILE A 241 -27.00 18.92 -17.22
C ILE A 241 -27.24 20.43 -17.10
N VAL A 242 -26.22 21.25 -17.39
CA VAL A 242 -26.33 22.71 -17.36
C VAL A 242 -27.31 23.22 -18.43
N THR A 243 -27.29 22.63 -19.62
CA THR A 243 -28.16 22.98 -20.75
C THR A 243 -29.25 21.94 -21.00
N PHE A 244 -29.88 21.45 -19.93
CA PHE A 244 -30.76 20.28 -19.96
C PHE A 244 -31.86 20.35 -21.04
N ASP A 245 -32.64 21.43 -21.08
CA ASP A 245 -33.75 21.58 -22.02
C ASP A 245 -33.28 21.60 -23.49
N GLN A 246 -32.06 22.10 -23.75
CA GLN A 246 -31.47 22.13 -25.09
C GLN A 246 -30.88 20.76 -25.47
N SER A 247 -30.25 20.09 -24.50
CA SER A 247 -29.60 18.79 -24.69
C SER A 247 -30.61 17.64 -24.78
N PHE A 248 -31.75 17.75 -24.08
CA PHE A 248 -32.79 16.74 -23.98
C PHE A 248 -34.20 17.33 -24.15
N PRO A 249 -34.53 17.90 -25.32
CA PRO A 249 -35.77 18.67 -25.53
C PRO A 249 -37.08 17.88 -25.35
N ASN A 250 -37.01 16.54 -25.40
CA ASN A 250 -38.16 15.65 -25.23
C ASN A 250 -38.21 14.99 -23.84
N ALA A 251 -37.32 15.37 -22.92
CA ALA A 251 -37.28 14.79 -21.57
C ALA A 251 -38.37 15.38 -20.68
N LYS A 252 -38.96 14.53 -19.83
CA LYS A 252 -39.90 14.97 -18.80
C LYS A 252 -39.14 15.73 -17.69
N PRO A 253 -39.75 16.72 -17.02
CA PRO A 253 -39.10 17.45 -15.91
C PRO A 253 -38.58 16.53 -14.79
N GLU A 254 -39.33 15.46 -14.46
CA GLU A 254 -38.91 14.47 -13.45
C GLU A 254 -37.61 13.74 -13.80
N LEU A 255 -37.28 13.65 -15.11
CA LEU A 255 -36.08 12.97 -15.58
C LEU A 255 -34.82 13.81 -15.34
N GLN A 256 -34.94 15.14 -15.38
CA GLN A 256 -33.85 16.04 -15.02
C GLN A 256 -33.41 15.81 -13.59
N GLN A 257 -34.37 15.69 -12.66
CA GLN A 257 -34.06 15.41 -11.26
C GLN A 257 -33.34 14.07 -11.10
N LYS A 258 -33.80 13.00 -11.76
CA LYS A 258 -33.14 11.69 -11.70
C LYS A 258 -31.71 11.71 -12.24
N ILE A 259 -31.46 12.44 -13.33
CA ILE A 259 -30.12 12.61 -13.89
C ILE A 259 -29.23 13.42 -12.94
N ASN A 260 -29.77 14.47 -12.31
CA ASN A 260 -29.06 15.22 -11.27
C ASN A 260 -28.76 14.36 -10.04
N ASP A 261 -29.69 13.54 -9.59
CA ASP A 261 -29.50 12.63 -8.45
C ASP A 261 -28.41 11.60 -8.77
N PHE A 262 -28.42 11.04 -9.99
CA PHE A 262 -27.36 10.17 -10.48
C PHE A 262 -26.01 10.89 -10.53
N ALA A 263 -25.97 12.12 -11.07
CA ALA A 263 -24.75 12.90 -11.17
C ALA A 263 -24.15 13.25 -9.78
N ASN A 264 -25.01 13.39 -8.77
CA ASN A 264 -24.63 13.70 -7.40
C ASN A 264 -24.45 12.46 -6.50
N SER A 265 -24.42 11.25 -7.07
CA SER A 265 -24.35 9.98 -6.32
C SER A 265 -22.97 9.62 -5.75
N ASN A 266 -22.09 10.60 -5.48
CA ASN A 266 -20.74 10.36 -4.92
C ASN A 266 -19.92 9.28 -5.67
N GLN A 267 -20.04 9.29 -7.00
CA GLN A 267 -19.40 8.36 -7.93
C GLN A 267 -19.67 6.86 -7.62
N LEU A 268 -20.79 6.53 -6.97
CA LEU A 268 -21.10 5.17 -6.58
C LEU A 268 -22.61 4.91 -6.52
N THR A 269 -23.03 3.79 -7.10
CA THR A 269 -24.43 3.35 -7.11
C THR A 269 -24.54 1.93 -6.55
N ASP A 270 -25.71 1.57 -6.00
CA ASP A 270 -25.96 0.19 -5.52
C ASP A 270 -25.82 -0.82 -6.67
N TYR A 271 -26.34 -0.47 -7.84
CA TYR A 271 -26.20 -1.27 -9.04
C TYR A 271 -24.72 -1.47 -9.42
N GLY A 272 -23.93 -0.39 -9.46
CA GLY A 272 -22.50 -0.47 -9.76
C GLY A 272 -21.70 -1.29 -8.73
N LEU A 273 -22.02 -1.16 -7.43
CA LEU A 273 -21.43 -2.03 -6.40
C LEU A 273 -21.77 -3.51 -6.64
N SER A 274 -23.04 -3.81 -6.91
CA SER A 274 -23.49 -5.18 -7.19
C SER A 274 -22.79 -5.77 -8.42
N LEU A 275 -22.57 -4.96 -9.47
CA LEU A 275 -21.84 -5.37 -10.66
C LEU A 275 -20.37 -5.67 -10.36
N ILE A 276 -19.69 -4.83 -9.57
CA ILE A 276 -18.31 -5.12 -9.16
C ILE A 276 -18.27 -6.43 -8.38
N GLN A 277 -19.17 -6.61 -7.42
CA GLN A 277 -19.26 -7.84 -6.61
C GLN A 277 -19.54 -9.08 -7.46
N GLU A 278 -20.35 -8.97 -8.51
CA GLU A 278 -20.64 -10.08 -9.43
C GLU A 278 -19.45 -10.43 -10.34
N HIS A 279 -18.74 -9.42 -10.88
CA HIS A 279 -17.74 -9.62 -11.94
C HIS A 279 -16.29 -9.71 -11.43
N LEU A 280 -16.02 -9.33 -10.18
CA LEU A 280 -14.74 -9.57 -9.52
C LEU A 280 -14.71 -11.01 -9.01
N LYS A 281 -13.64 -11.74 -9.35
CA LYS A 281 -13.45 -13.11 -8.85
C LYS A 281 -13.06 -13.07 -7.38
N GLU A 282 -13.33 -14.18 -6.70
CA GLU A 282 -12.89 -14.36 -5.31
C GLU A 282 -11.37 -14.20 -5.19
N ASP A 283 -10.93 -13.46 -4.18
CA ASP A 283 -9.54 -13.08 -3.88
C ASP A 283 -8.80 -12.34 -5.02
N GLU A 284 -9.52 -11.88 -6.05
CA GLU A 284 -8.95 -11.08 -7.13
C GLU A 284 -8.63 -9.66 -6.60
N LEU A 285 -7.40 -9.22 -6.79
CA LEU A 285 -6.95 -7.87 -6.45
C LEU A 285 -7.08 -6.96 -7.67
N CYS A 286 -7.68 -5.78 -7.46
CA CYS A 286 -7.88 -4.77 -8.49
C CYS A 286 -7.63 -3.36 -7.93
N VAL A 287 -7.71 -2.36 -8.81
CA VAL A 287 -7.72 -0.94 -8.42
C VAL A 287 -9.14 -0.40 -8.58
N PHE A 288 -9.66 0.19 -7.52
CA PHE A 288 -10.97 0.81 -7.46
C PHE A 288 -10.86 2.33 -7.51
N PHE A 289 -11.63 2.97 -8.38
CA PHE A 289 -11.71 4.42 -8.52
C PHE A 289 -13.04 4.94 -7.97
N ARG A 290 -12.97 5.89 -7.02
CA ARG A 290 -14.12 6.61 -6.46
C ARG A 290 -13.67 7.96 -5.93
N ASN A 291 -14.48 9.00 -6.12
CA ASN A 291 -14.25 10.36 -5.62
C ASN A 291 -12.85 10.89 -5.97
N ASN A 292 -12.41 10.70 -7.21
CA ASN A 292 -11.07 11.09 -7.68
C ASN A 292 -9.90 10.45 -6.89
N HIS A 293 -10.14 9.26 -6.32
CA HIS A 293 -9.14 8.51 -5.56
C HIS A 293 -9.05 7.07 -6.08
N PHE A 294 -7.83 6.53 -6.09
CA PHE A 294 -7.53 5.14 -6.47
C PHE A 294 -7.16 4.35 -5.23
N ALA A 295 -7.87 3.26 -4.98
CA ALA A 295 -7.62 2.37 -3.86
C ALA A 295 -7.43 0.93 -4.32
N THR A 296 -6.68 0.14 -3.57
CA THR A 296 -6.59 -1.30 -3.81
C THR A 296 -7.84 -1.97 -3.26
N MET A 297 -8.48 -2.82 -4.07
CA MET A 297 -9.69 -3.55 -3.70
C MET A 297 -9.52 -5.05 -3.92
N THR A 298 -10.23 -5.84 -3.13
CA THR A 298 -10.42 -7.27 -3.38
C THR A 298 -11.84 -7.72 -3.06
N LYS A 299 -12.19 -8.94 -3.46
CA LYS A 299 -13.42 -9.62 -3.07
C LYS A 299 -13.07 -10.82 -2.21
N HIS A 300 -13.66 -10.92 -1.01
CA HIS A 300 -13.48 -12.06 -0.12
C HIS A 300 -14.77 -12.43 0.62
N ASP A 301 -15.04 -13.73 0.76
CA ASP A 301 -16.31 -14.29 1.20
C ASP A 301 -17.54 -13.62 0.52
N GLY A 302 -17.41 -13.30 -0.77
CA GLY A 302 -18.45 -12.62 -1.53
C GLY A 302 -18.64 -11.12 -1.24
N TYR A 303 -17.90 -10.52 -0.32
CA TYR A 303 -17.93 -9.08 -0.02
C TYR A 303 -16.77 -8.33 -0.67
N LEU A 304 -16.93 -7.03 -0.89
CA LEU A 304 -15.88 -6.15 -1.40
C LEU A 304 -15.12 -5.47 -0.26
N HIS A 305 -13.80 -5.41 -0.37
CA HIS A 305 -12.91 -4.83 0.63
C HIS A 305 -11.93 -3.86 0.00
N ILE A 306 -11.79 -2.69 0.60
CA ILE A 306 -10.76 -1.69 0.25
C ILE A 306 -9.60 -1.82 1.23
N LEU A 307 -8.37 -1.81 0.72
CA LEU A 307 -7.18 -1.80 1.57
C LEU A 307 -7.08 -0.49 2.36
N VAL A 308 -6.94 -0.58 3.67
CA VAL A 308 -6.69 0.57 4.54
C VAL A 308 -5.22 0.97 4.43
N SER A 309 -4.94 1.91 3.53
CA SER A 309 -3.59 2.43 3.26
C SER A 309 -3.34 3.82 3.86
N ASP A 310 -4.29 4.41 4.59
CA ASP A 310 -4.07 5.71 5.24
C ASP A 310 -2.99 5.61 6.34
N VAL A 311 -2.07 6.58 6.37
CA VAL A 311 -0.97 6.62 7.34
C VAL A 311 -1.41 6.65 8.80
N GLY A 312 -2.61 7.14 9.09
CA GLY A 312 -3.20 7.16 10.43
C GLY A 312 -3.36 5.76 11.04
N TYR A 313 -3.44 4.72 10.20
CA TYR A 313 -3.53 3.32 10.62
C TYR A 313 -2.18 2.58 10.60
N GLU A 314 -1.05 3.30 10.51
CA GLU A 314 0.29 2.70 10.43
C GLU A 314 0.54 1.69 11.56
N ARG A 315 0.14 2.03 12.79
CA ARG A 315 0.38 1.20 13.99
C ARG A 315 -0.71 0.17 14.27
N GLU A 316 -1.80 0.19 13.51
CA GLU A 316 -2.97 -0.67 13.73
C GLU A 316 -2.82 -1.97 12.94
N ASN A 317 -2.16 -2.97 13.52
CA ASN A 317 -1.84 -4.23 12.83
C ASN A 317 -3.09 -5.06 12.44
N ASN A 318 -4.19 -4.91 13.16
CA ASN A 318 -5.44 -5.64 12.91
C ASN A 318 -6.43 -4.85 12.04
N ILE A 319 -6.05 -3.67 11.53
CA ILE A 319 -6.85 -2.89 10.58
C ILE A 319 -6.15 -2.87 9.23
N ILE A 320 -6.59 -3.76 8.35
CA ILE A 320 -6.01 -3.99 7.03
C ILE A 320 -7.04 -3.73 5.94
N TRP A 321 -8.28 -4.20 6.12
CA TRP A 321 -9.34 -4.13 5.12
C TRP A 321 -10.54 -3.36 5.65
N ASP A 322 -11.13 -2.54 4.79
CA ASP A 322 -12.39 -1.86 5.00
C ASP A 322 -13.47 -2.50 4.12
N ARG A 323 -14.40 -3.25 4.74
CA ARG A 323 -15.48 -3.91 4.01
C ARG A 323 -16.55 -2.90 3.64
N ILE A 324 -16.85 -2.77 2.34
CA ILE A 324 -17.96 -1.92 1.88
C ILE A 324 -19.29 -2.63 2.19
N MET A 325 -20.13 -2.02 3.03
CA MET A 325 -21.47 -2.54 3.33
C MET A 325 -22.55 -1.84 2.51
N SER A 326 -22.39 -0.54 2.25
CA SER A 326 -23.33 0.26 1.48
C SER A 326 -22.62 1.36 0.68
N LYS A 327 -23.32 1.98 -0.28
CA LYS A 327 -22.78 3.14 -1.01
C LYS A 327 -22.64 4.38 -0.11
N GLU A 328 -23.45 4.47 0.96
CA GLU A 328 -23.50 5.56 1.94
C GLU A 328 -22.25 5.62 2.83
N GLY A 329 -21.41 4.59 2.81
CA GLY A 329 -20.15 4.55 3.56
C GLY A 329 -20.22 3.78 4.87
N GLU A 330 -21.29 2.99 5.10
CA GLU A 330 -21.24 1.99 6.16
C GLU A 330 -20.16 0.96 5.83
N SER A 331 -19.28 0.72 6.79
CA SER A 331 -18.14 -0.16 6.59
C SER A 331 -17.64 -0.77 7.89
N ILE A 332 -16.87 -1.85 7.78
CA ILE A 332 -16.31 -2.57 8.91
C ILE A 332 -14.82 -2.81 8.66
N PHE A 333 -13.98 -2.40 9.62
CA PHE A 333 -12.56 -2.70 9.60
C PHE A 333 -12.28 -4.14 10.00
N LEU A 334 -11.39 -4.79 9.24
CA LEU A 334 -11.01 -6.19 9.39
C LEU A 334 -9.50 -6.34 9.35
N SER A 335 -9.00 -7.41 9.96
CA SER A 335 -7.60 -7.83 9.83
C SER A 335 -7.32 -8.43 8.44
N GLY A 336 -6.06 -8.72 8.14
CA GLY A 336 -5.68 -9.24 6.82
C GLY A 336 -6.12 -10.69 6.56
N ASP A 337 -6.70 -11.37 7.54
CA ASP A 337 -7.44 -12.62 7.39
C ASP A 337 -8.98 -12.40 7.32
N PHE A 338 -9.41 -11.15 7.04
CA PHE A 338 -10.80 -10.73 6.87
C PHE A 338 -11.70 -10.94 8.09
N ARG A 339 -11.12 -10.88 9.30
CA ARG A 339 -11.83 -11.03 10.58
C ARG A 339 -12.06 -9.68 11.22
N SER A 340 -13.26 -9.50 11.77
CA SER A 340 -13.53 -8.35 12.63
C SER A 340 -12.85 -8.54 13.98
N ARG A 341 -12.70 -7.45 14.73
CA ARG A 341 -12.26 -7.51 16.13
C ARG A 341 -13.11 -8.46 16.97
N LYS A 342 -14.42 -8.54 16.69
CA LYS A 342 -15.34 -9.46 17.38
C LYS A 342 -15.02 -10.92 17.04
N ASP A 343 -14.71 -11.23 15.77
CA ASP A 343 -14.31 -12.58 15.37
C ASP A 343 -13.01 -13.00 16.05
N GLU A 344 -12.04 -12.09 16.18
CA GLU A 344 -10.78 -12.36 16.88
C GLU A 344 -11.00 -12.67 18.37
N LEU A 345 -11.81 -11.86 19.06
CA LEU A 345 -12.16 -12.13 20.46
C LEU A 345 -12.95 -13.45 20.61
N ILE A 346 -13.85 -13.78 19.69
CA ILE A 346 -14.57 -15.05 19.70
C ILE A 346 -13.60 -16.23 19.58
N ILE A 347 -12.55 -16.11 18.78
CA ILE A 347 -11.52 -17.16 18.67
C ILE A 347 -10.75 -17.33 19.99
N GLU A 348 -10.40 -16.23 20.65
CA GLU A 348 -9.76 -16.25 21.96
C GLU A 348 -10.66 -16.94 23.01
N VAL A 349 -11.95 -16.60 23.02
CA VAL A 349 -12.95 -17.26 23.88
C VAL A 349 -13.02 -18.75 23.60
N VAL A 350 -13.17 -19.15 22.34
CA VAL A 350 -13.23 -20.57 21.93
C VAL A 350 -11.97 -21.33 22.37
N ASN A 351 -10.78 -20.77 22.17
CA ASN A 351 -9.54 -21.40 22.59
C ASN A 351 -9.44 -21.51 24.12
N THR A 352 -9.88 -20.48 24.85
CA THR A 352 -9.86 -20.45 26.31
C THR A 352 -10.82 -21.48 26.91
N LEU A 353 -12.03 -21.61 26.36
CA LEU A 353 -12.99 -22.64 26.79
C LEU A 353 -12.46 -24.06 26.53
N LYS A 354 -11.81 -24.29 25.39
CA LYS A 354 -11.15 -25.57 25.10
C LYS A 354 -10.01 -25.86 26.07
N LEU A 355 -9.21 -24.84 26.45
CA LEU A 355 -8.17 -24.97 27.47
C LEU A 355 -8.74 -25.29 28.85
N PHE A 356 -9.92 -24.77 29.19
CA PHE A 356 -10.61 -25.13 30.42
C PHE A 356 -11.14 -26.57 30.41
N GLY A 357 -11.34 -27.17 29.22
CA GLY A 357 -11.73 -28.57 29.08
C GLY A 357 -13.17 -28.79 28.60
N PHE A 358 -13.88 -27.72 28.20
CA PHE A 358 -15.20 -27.84 27.59
C PHE A 358 -15.14 -28.60 26.26
N LYS A 359 -16.19 -29.39 25.98
CA LYS A 359 -16.30 -30.19 24.75
C LYS A 359 -16.65 -29.31 23.55
N ASP A 360 -16.34 -29.76 22.34
CA ASP A 360 -16.57 -28.98 21.11
C ASP A 360 -18.04 -28.53 20.95
N ASN A 361 -19.02 -29.38 21.29
CA ASN A 361 -20.43 -29.02 21.22
C ASN A 361 -20.83 -27.93 22.24
N GLU A 362 -20.25 -27.97 23.44
CA GLU A 362 -20.47 -26.96 24.49
C GLU A 362 -19.85 -25.61 24.05
N VAL A 363 -18.63 -25.66 23.51
CA VAL A 363 -17.93 -24.50 22.96
C VAL A 363 -18.70 -23.88 21.78
N ASP A 364 -19.29 -24.69 20.90
CA ASP A 364 -20.11 -24.20 19.78
C ASP A 364 -21.40 -23.52 20.25
N GLU A 365 -22.05 -24.02 21.31
CA GLU A 365 -23.18 -23.35 21.94
C GLU A 365 -22.77 -21.98 22.53
N ALA A 366 -21.66 -21.94 23.27
CA ALA A 366 -21.14 -20.70 23.83
C ALA A 366 -20.75 -19.70 22.74
N LYS A 367 -20.09 -20.14 21.67
CA LYS A 367 -19.77 -19.32 20.51
C LYS A 367 -21.01 -18.68 19.90
N SER A 368 -22.06 -19.48 19.67
CA SER A 368 -23.33 -19.00 19.11
C SER A 368 -23.99 -17.96 20.01
N TYR A 369 -23.91 -18.16 21.33
CA TYR A 369 -24.39 -17.18 22.31
C TYR A 369 -23.57 -15.87 22.27
N ILE A 370 -22.24 -15.94 22.32
CA ILE A 370 -21.37 -14.75 22.26
C ILE A 370 -21.58 -13.95 20.97
N GLN A 371 -21.86 -14.61 19.85
CA GLN A 371 -22.18 -13.91 18.60
C GLN A 371 -23.39 -12.99 18.71
N THR A 372 -24.35 -13.28 19.61
CA THR A 372 -25.54 -12.43 19.85
C THR A 372 -25.28 -11.21 20.74
N ILE A 373 -24.09 -11.11 21.36
CA ILE A 373 -23.75 -9.99 22.24
C ILE A 373 -23.24 -8.82 21.39
N ASP A 374 -23.97 -7.71 21.37
CA ASP A 374 -23.57 -6.51 20.63
C ASP A 374 -22.56 -5.64 21.39
N LYS A 375 -22.53 -5.71 22.73
CA LYS A 375 -21.63 -4.91 23.56
C LYS A 375 -20.25 -5.57 23.65
N MET A 376 -19.20 -4.87 23.25
CA MET A 376 -17.82 -5.35 23.33
C MET A 376 -17.08 -4.96 24.61
N ASP A 377 -17.72 -4.19 25.51
CA ASP A 377 -17.13 -3.75 26.78
C ASP A 377 -17.20 -4.80 27.91
N VAL A 378 -17.71 -6.00 27.60
CA VAL A 378 -17.81 -7.11 28.55
C VAL A 378 -16.70 -8.12 28.32
N ASP A 379 -16.27 -8.80 29.39
CA ASP A 379 -15.39 -9.94 29.28
C ASP A 379 -16.16 -11.12 28.65
N LEU A 380 -15.87 -11.40 27.38
CA LEU A 380 -16.56 -12.44 26.63
C LEU A 380 -16.21 -13.85 27.11
N VAL A 381 -15.06 -14.04 27.76
CA VAL A 381 -14.69 -15.35 28.36
C VAL A 381 -15.54 -15.60 29.60
N ASP A 382 -15.70 -14.59 30.45
CA ASP A 382 -16.55 -14.66 31.64
C ASP A 382 -18.03 -14.88 31.25
N GLU A 383 -18.52 -14.13 30.26
CA GLU A 383 -19.91 -14.26 29.81
C GLU A 383 -20.18 -15.63 29.15
N ALA A 384 -19.22 -16.17 28.39
CA ALA A 384 -19.31 -17.51 27.84
C ALA A 384 -19.30 -18.59 28.93
N THR A 385 -18.46 -18.41 29.95
CA THR A 385 -18.35 -19.34 31.09
C THR A 385 -19.64 -19.33 31.92
N LYS A 386 -20.21 -18.16 32.21
CA LYS A 386 -21.52 -18.02 32.89
C LYS A 386 -22.65 -18.66 32.09
N PHE A 387 -22.66 -18.47 30.77
CA PHE A 387 -23.64 -19.12 29.90
C PHE A 387 -23.54 -20.64 29.99
N LEU A 388 -22.34 -21.21 29.90
CA LEU A 388 -22.13 -22.66 30.00
C LEU A 388 -22.57 -23.21 31.37
N GLN A 389 -22.22 -22.53 32.46
CA GLN A 389 -22.67 -22.88 33.81
C GLN A 389 -24.20 -22.84 33.94
N SER A 390 -24.86 -21.85 33.32
CA SER A 390 -26.33 -21.76 33.31
C SER A 390 -27.01 -22.92 32.58
N ARG A 391 -26.29 -23.57 31.65
CA ARG A 391 -26.72 -24.79 30.94
C ARG A 391 -26.44 -26.07 31.71
N GLY A 392 -25.79 -25.99 32.87
CA GLY A 392 -25.38 -27.13 33.67
C GLY A 392 -24.10 -27.80 33.17
N TYR A 393 -23.35 -27.17 32.26
CA TYR A 393 -22.03 -27.62 31.87
C TYR A 393 -21.02 -27.21 32.96
N THR A 394 -20.30 -28.18 33.49
CA THR A 394 -19.26 -27.99 34.52
C THR A 394 -17.93 -28.51 34.02
N LEU A 395 -16.85 -27.83 34.42
CA LEU A 395 -15.47 -28.23 34.14
C LEU A 395 -15.12 -29.62 34.66
#